data_AF-A0A699TGI8-F1
#
_entry.id   AF-A0A699TGI8-F1
#
_cell.length_a   1.000
_cell.length_b   1.000
_cell.length_c   1.000
_cell.angle_alpha   90.00
_cell.angle_beta   90.00
_cell.angle_gamma   90.00
#
_symmetry.space_group_name_H-M   'P 1'
#
loop_
_entity.id
_entity.type
_entity.pdbx_description
1 polymer ?
#
loop_
_entity_poly.entity_id
_entity_poly.type
_entity_poly.pdbx_seq_one_letter_code
_entity_poly.pdbx_strand_id
1 'polypeptide(L)' 'MAKGCHVFLAHIFATKEDDKSEGKQVKDVPIVQDFPEVFPEDFPGLPPARQVEFQIDLIPRAAPVARAPYRLA' A
#
# COMPACT_ATOMS: atom_id res chain seq x y z
N MET A 1 -13.88 2.32 30.84
CA MET A 1 -12.49 2.75 30.54
C MET A 1 -12.22 2.44 29.07
N ALA A 2 -12.25 3.43 28.18
CA ALA A 2 -11.99 3.21 26.76
C ALA A 2 -10.48 3.37 26.49
N LYS A 3 -9.83 2.30 26.01
CA LYS A 3 -8.43 2.36 25.55
C LYS A 3 -8.42 3.08 24.21
N GLY A 4 -7.68 4.19 24.13
CA GLY A 4 -7.50 4.95 22.89
C GLY A 4 -6.82 4.11 21.82
N CYS A 5 -7.25 4.26 20.58
CA CYS A 5 -6.66 3.60 19.42
C CYS A 5 -5.60 4.55 18.82
N HIS A 6 -4.35 4.10 18.75
CA HIS A 6 -3.27 4.87 18.13
C HIS A 6 -3.35 4.71 16.61
N VAL A 7 -3.73 5.77 15.91
CA VAL A 7 -3.77 5.79 14.45
C VAL A 7 -2.61 6.65 13.97
N PHE A 8 -1.81 6.10 13.05
CA PHE A 8 -0.75 6.83 12.37
C PHE A 8 -1.19 7.07 10.93
N LEU A 9 -1.21 8.34 10.52
CA LEU A 9 -1.49 8.74 9.15
C LEU A 9 -0.16 9.14 8.49
N ALA A 10 0.25 8.40 7.47
CA ALA A 10 1.39 8.76 6.63
C ALA A 10 0.87 9.35 5.31
N HIS A 11 1.45 10.47 4.89
CA HIS A 11 1.14 11.13 3.62
C HIS A 11 2.42 11.20 2.78
N ILE A 12 2.42 10.50 1.65
CA ILE A 12 3.55 10.50 0.70
C ILE A 12 3.15 11.40 -0.46
N PHE A 13 3.87 12.50 -0.63
CA PHE A 13 3.73 13.38 -1.80
C PHE A 13 4.93 13.16 -2.71
N ALA A 14 4.66 12.81 -3.97
CA ALA A 14 5.69 12.79 -4.99
C ALA A 14 6.00 14.25 -5.37
N THR A 15 7.15 14.75 -4.94
CA THR A 15 7.71 15.99 -5.48
C THR A 15 8.11 15.71 -6.92
N LYS A 16 7.44 16.34 -7.87
CA LYS A 16 7.88 16.34 -9.26
C LYS A 16 9.25 17.00 -9.29
N GLU A 17 10.26 16.23 -9.66
CA GLU A 17 11.62 16.71 -9.89
C GLU A 17 11.59 17.74 -11.02
N ASP A 18 11.91 18.99 -10.67
CA ASP A 18 12.56 19.95 -11.56
C ASP A 18 13.56 20.78 -10.73
N ASP A 19 14.26 20.16 -9.79
CA ASP A 19 15.42 20.81 -9.19
C ASP A 19 16.53 19.80 -8.90
N LYS A 20 17.65 19.99 -9.58
CA LYS A 20 18.92 19.25 -9.46
C LYS A 20 19.56 19.54 -8.10
N SER A 21 18.93 19.09 -7.03
CA SER A 21 19.62 18.85 -5.76
C SER A 21 19.40 17.38 -5.45
N GLU A 22 20.44 16.69 -4.97
CA GLU A 22 20.38 15.31 -4.51
C GLU A 22 19.33 15.18 -3.40
N GLY A 23 18.07 15.04 -3.81
CA GLY A 23 16.91 14.96 -2.95
C GLY A 23 16.89 13.58 -2.33
N LYS A 24 16.82 13.54 -1.00
CA LYS A 24 16.80 12.31 -0.20
C LYS A 24 15.83 11.30 -0.83
N GLN A 25 16.37 10.27 -1.44
CA GLN A 25 15.58 9.19 -2.03
C GLN A 25 14.96 8.39 -0.90
N VAL A 26 13.88 7.65 -1.18
CA VAL A 26 13.26 6.75 -0.17
C VAL A 26 14.29 5.74 0.38
N LYS A 27 15.31 5.40 -0.41
CA LYS A 27 16.47 4.58 -0.04
C LYS A 27 17.36 5.21 1.05
N ASP A 28 17.28 6.52 1.26
CA ASP A 28 18.07 7.23 2.29
C ASP A 28 17.41 7.21 3.66
N VAL A 29 16.19 6.66 3.77
CA VAL A 29 15.53 6.46 5.05
C VAL A 29 16.18 5.25 5.74
N PRO A 30 16.69 5.37 6.98
CA PRO A 30 17.43 4.30 7.65
C PRO A 30 16.67 2.97 7.70
N ILE A 31 15.35 3.01 7.94
CA ILE A 31 14.52 1.80 7.98
C ILE A 31 14.38 1.10 6.63
N VAL A 32 14.54 1.82 5.51
CA VAL A 32 14.47 1.24 4.17
C VAL A 32 15.79 0.55 3.83
N GLN A 33 16.92 1.07 4.33
CA GLN A 33 18.25 0.46 4.15
C GLN A 33 18.38 -0.88 4.88
N ASP A 34 17.70 -1.02 6.02
CA ASP A 34 17.67 -2.28 6.77
C ASP A 34 16.87 -3.38 6.04
N PHE A 35 15.98 -3.02 5.11
CA PHE A 35 15.07 -3.94 4.41
C PHE A 35 14.99 -3.68 2.89
N PRO A 36 16.09 -3.83 2.15
CA PRO A 36 16.12 -3.52 0.71
C PRO A 36 15.21 -4.44 -0.12
N GLU A 37 14.96 -5.67 0.34
CA GLU A 37 14.09 -6.64 -0.34
C GLU A 37 12.59 -6.33 -0.17
N VAL A 38 12.21 -5.53 0.83
CA VAL A 38 10.80 -5.16 1.11
C VAL A 38 10.36 -3.97 0.25
N PHE A 39 11.31 -3.15 -0.19
CA PHE A 39 11.08 -1.98 -1.03
C PHE A 39 11.84 -2.06 -2.36
N PRO A 40 11.59 -3.11 -3.18
CA PRO A 40 12.19 -3.19 -4.50
C PRO A 40 11.65 -2.07 -5.39
N GLU A 41 12.45 -1.62 -6.37
CA GLU A 41 12.01 -0.62 -7.34
C GLU A 41 10.81 -1.13 -8.16
N ASP A 42 10.79 -2.43 -8.46
CA ASP A 42 9.71 -3.13 -9.15
C ASP A 42 9.08 -4.20 -8.25
N PHE A 43 7.74 -4.33 -8.29
CA PHE A 43 7.04 -5.34 -7.50
C PHE A 43 7.28 -6.75 -8.06
N PRO A 44 7.58 -7.76 -7.20
CA PRO A 44 7.95 -9.13 -7.62
C PRO A 44 6.79 -9.97 -8.20
N GLY A 45 5.68 -9.34 -8.59
CA GLY A 45 4.48 -10.01 -9.07
C GLY A 45 3.51 -10.39 -7.95
N LEU A 46 2.63 -11.35 -8.24
CA LEU A 46 1.66 -11.83 -7.25
C LEU A 46 2.38 -12.57 -6.11
N PRO A 47 1.94 -12.40 -4.85
CA PRO A 47 2.50 -13.15 -3.75
C PRO A 47 2.28 -14.66 -3.97
N PRO A 48 3.18 -15.52 -3.45
CA PRO A 48 2.97 -16.96 -3.46
C PRO A 48 1.62 -17.36 -2.87
N ALA A 49 1.12 -18.54 -3.25
CA ALA A 49 -0.08 -19.11 -2.66
C ALA A 49 0.09 -19.16 -1.14
N ARG A 50 -0.81 -18.48 -0.43
CA ARG A 50 -0.79 -18.42 1.03
C ARG A 50 -1.33 -19.74 1.57
N GLN A 51 -0.73 -20.24 2.66
CA GLN A 51 -1.20 -21.46 3.33
C GLN A 51 -2.56 -21.27 4.00
N VAL A 52 -2.94 -20.01 4.28
CA VAL A 52 -4.21 -19.65 4.92
C VAL A 52 -5.16 -19.08 3.87
N GLU A 53 -6.38 -19.60 3.86
CA GLU A 53 -7.47 -19.10 3.06
C GLU A 53 -8.04 -17.82 3.67
N PHE A 54 -8.18 -16.76 2.86
CA PHE A 54 -8.78 -15.50 3.29
C PHE A 54 -10.28 -15.58 3.05
N GLN A 55 -11.07 -15.48 4.13
CA GLN A 55 -12.52 -15.37 4.05
C GLN A 55 -12.94 -13.90 4.12
N ILE A 56 -13.90 -13.51 3.29
CA ILE A 56 -14.51 -12.18 3.34
C ILE A 56 -15.82 -12.32 4.09
N ASP A 57 -15.80 -11.93 5.36
CA ASP A 57 -17.01 -11.92 6.18
C ASP A 57 -17.91 -10.76 5.76
N LEU A 58 -19.12 -11.09 5.34
CA LEU A 58 -20.13 -10.10 5.02
C LEU A 58 -20.92 -9.76 6.28
N ILE A 59 -21.21 -8.48 6.48
CA ILE A 59 -22.24 -8.09 7.44
C ILE A 59 -23.57 -8.75 7.04
N PRO A 60 -24.39 -9.22 8.00
CA PRO A 60 -25.69 -9.78 7.69
C PRO A 60 -26.51 -8.82 6.82
N ARG A 61 -27.10 -9.34 5.73
CA ARG A 61 -27.87 -8.59 4.71
C ARG A 61 -27.05 -7.74 3.72
N ALA A 62 -25.73 -7.87 3.67
CA ALA A 62 -24.97 -7.32 2.55
C ALA A 62 -25.46 -7.92 1.22
N ALA A 63 -25.81 -7.06 0.27
CA ALA A 63 -26.19 -7.49 -1.08
C ALA A 63 -24.98 -7.39 -2.03
N PRO A 64 -24.84 -8.31 -3.00
CA PRO A 64 -23.83 -8.18 -4.05
C PRO A 64 -24.01 -6.86 -4.84
N VAL A 65 -22.90 -6.21 -5.17
CA VAL A 65 -22.89 -4.99 -5.98
C VAL A 65 -22.36 -5.33 -7.36
N ALA A 66 -23.12 -4.97 -8.40
CA ALA A 66 -22.68 -5.02 -9.80
C ALA A 66 -22.67 -3.60 -10.38
N ARG A 67 -21.59 -3.23 -11.06
CA ARG A 67 -21.46 -1.96 -11.80
C ARG A 67 -20.90 -2.24 -13.19
N ALA A 68 -21.38 -1.52 -14.19
CA ALA A 68 -20.82 -1.62 -15.54
C ALA A 68 -19.35 -1.17 -15.53
N PRO A 69 -18.45 -1.85 -16.27
CA PRO A 69 -17.09 -1.38 -16.46
C PRO A 69 -17.07 0.03 -17.06
N TYR A 70 -16.04 0.80 -16.71
CA TYR A 70 -15.81 2.09 -17.37
C TYR A 70 -15.42 1.86 -18.84
N ARG A 71 -15.79 2.79 -19.72
CA ARG A 71 -15.35 2.75 -21.13
C ARG A 71 -13.89 3.18 -21.19
N LEU A 72 -13.00 2.25 -21.51
CA LEU A 72 -11.63 2.56 -21.89
C LEU A 72 -11.62 2.98 -23.37
N ALA A 73 -10.86 4.01 -23.70
CA ALA A 73 -10.68 4.56 -25.04
C ALA A 73 -9.43 3.96 -25.70
#